data_AF-A0A938JNM6-F1
#
_entry.id   AF-A0A938JNM6-F1
#
_cell.length_a   1.000
_cell.length_b   1.000
_cell.length_c   1.000
_cell.angle_alpha   90.00
_cell.angle_beta   90.00
_cell.angle_gamma   90.00
#
_symmetry.space_group_name_H-M   'P 1'
#
loop_
_entity.id
_entity.type
_entity.pdbx_description
1 polymer ?
#
loop_
_entity_poly.entity_id
_entity_poly.type
_entity_poly.pdbx_seq_one_letter_code
_entity_poly.pdbx_strand_id
1 'polypeptide(L)'
;MSAKSGISKGMIDLWNYAMDRQFPRMVIVNKLSMSETDFDDIVLIVNRVLEQGVTPYLVLHDEVGEPTGLISLESREVHDYSATTPNRYMADSELQTLVEEFASEYADQLSAFESDSFAHGLLVPILPVMESKLIGIAEIKQYLAQIN
;
A
#
# COMPACT_ATOMS: atom_id res chain seq x y z
N MET A 1 -3.00 8.35 7.40
CA MET A 1 -2.28 9.65 7.42
C MET A 1 -2.90 10.57 6.36
N SER A 2 -2.73 11.89 6.44
CA SER A 2 -2.99 12.79 5.31
C SER A 2 -1.69 13.45 4.89
N ALA A 3 -1.42 13.49 3.58
CA ALA A 3 -0.29 14.24 3.00
C ALA A 3 -0.16 15.67 3.55
N LYS A 4 -1.30 16.31 3.87
CA LYS A 4 -1.40 17.69 4.35
C LYS A 4 -0.98 17.92 5.81
N SER A 5 -0.94 16.89 6.67
CA SER A 5 -0.63 17.05 8.11
C SER A 5 0.61 16.27 8.58
N GLY A 6 1.20 15.45 7.71
CA GLY A 6 2.35 14.61 8.04
C GLY A 6 2.09 13.59 9.15
N ILE A 7 3.19 13.06 9.72
CA ILE A 7 3.17 12.11 10.85
C ILE A 7 3.21 12.90 12.15
N SER A 8 2.12 12.84 12.93
CA SER A 8 2.07 13.52 14.23
C SER A 8 2.87 12.79 15.30
N LYS A 9 3.28 13.50 16.36
CA LYS A 9 3.94 12.88 17.53
C LYS A 9 3.12 11.73 18.13
N GLY A 10 1.80 11.91 18.26
CA GLY A 10 0.92 10.86 18.78
C GLY A 10 0.88 9.61 17.91
N MET A 11 1.05 9.74 16.59
CA MET A 11 1.19 8.58 15.69
C MET A 11 2.51 7.85 15.93
N ILE A 12 3.62 8.58 16.12
CA ILE A 12 4.93 8.00 16.43
C ILE A 12 4.88 7.27 17.77
N ASP A 13 4.28 7.88 18.79
CA ASP A 13 4.16 7.27 20.12
C ASP A 13 3.32 5.96 20.06
N LEU A 14 2.22 5.97 19.32
CA LEU A 14 1.39 4.78 19.09
C LEU A 14 2.15 3.70 18.28
N TRP A 15 2.90 4.12 17.26
CA TRP A 15 3.71 3.23 16.43
C TRP A 15 4.73 2.46 17.27
N ASN A 16 5.53 3.20 18.05
CA ASN A 16 6.55 2.62 18.92
C ASN A 16 5.92 1.70 19.98
N TYR A 17 4.80 2.10 20.58
CA TYR A 17 4.07 1.25 21.53
C TYR A 17 3.69 -0.11 20.95
N ALA A 18 3.21 -0.13 19.70
CA ALA A 18 2.82 -1.34 18.99
C ALA A 18 4.06 -2.14 18.52
N MET A 19 5.12 -1.46 18.09
CA MET A 19 6.41 -2.04 17.73
C MET A 19 7.05 -2.81 18.87
N ASP A 20 7.13 -2.21 20.06
CA ASP A 20 7.68 -2.82 21.26
C ASP A 20 6.95 -4.11 21.69
N ARG A 21 5.70 -4.29 21.25
CA ARG A 21 4.84 -5.44 21.54
C ARG A 21 4.71 -6.42 20.38
N GLN A 22 5.40 -6.14 19.26
CA GLN A 22 5.31 -6.92 18.03
C GLN A 22 3.88 -7.09 17.52
N PHE A 23 3.01 -6.09 17.76
CA PHE A 23 1.67 -6.11 17.19
C PHE A 23 1.76 -5.92 15.67
N PRO A 24 1.01 -6.67 14.84
CA PRO A 24 0.91 -6.40 13.41
C PRO A 24 0.51 -4.94 13.15
N ARG A 25 1.26 -4.28 12.27
CA ARG A 25 1.09 -2.85 11.94
C ARG A 25 1.07 -2.70 10.42
N MET A 26 0.28 -1.75 9.94
CA MET A 26 0.26 -1.32 8.55
C MET A 26 0.10 0.18 8.49
N VAL A 27 0.62 0.79 7.42
CA VAL A 27 0.40 2.21 7.16
C VAL A 27 -0.68 2.37 6.10
N ILE A 28 -1.70 3.15 6.42
CA ILE A 28 -2.76 3.51 5.47
C ILE A 28 -2.54 4.94 4.99
N VAL A 29 -2.32 5.07 3.68
CA VAL A 29 -2.13 6.35 2.98
C VAL A 29 -3.46 6.74 2.31
N ASN A 30 -4.10 7.77 2.86
CA ASN A 30 -5.34 8.33 2.31
C ASN A 30 -5.05 9.57 1.47
N LYS A 31 -6.05 9.99 0.67
CA LYS A 31 -6.03 11.17 -0.22
C LYS A 31 -5.12 11.01 -1.43
N LEU A 32 -5.36 9.94 -2.17
CA LEU A 32 -4.69 9.64 -3.42
C LEU A 32 -5.08 10.59 -4.58
N SER A 33 -6.15 11.40 -4.44
CA SER A 33 -6.62 12.35 -5.47
C SER A 33 -5.93 13.72 -5.36
N MET A 34 -5.56 14.29 -6.52
CA MET A 34 -5.33 15.73 -6.76
C MET A 34 -4.64 16.47 -5.60
N SER A 35 -3.50 15.94 -5.17
CA SER A 35 -2.66 16.55 -4.14
C SER A 35 -1.24 16.72 -4.69
N GLU A 36 -0.50 17.73 -4.22
CA GLU A 36 0.90 17.97 -4.65
C GLU A 36 1.87 16.83 -4.25
N THR A 37 1.37 15.81 -3.54
CA THR A 37 2.13 14.70 -3.00
C THR A 37 1.45 13.40 -3.41
N ASP A 38 2.16 12.56 -4.14
CA ASP A 38 1.64 11.25 -4.58
C ASP A 38 1.84 10.17 -3.49
N PHE A 39 1.45 8.93 -3.81
CA PHE A 39 1.60 7.81 -2.87
C PHE A 39 3.07 7.54 -2.54
N ASP A 40 3.96 7.60 -3.52
CA ASP A 40 5.37 7.25 -3.38
C ASP A 40 6.12 8.28 -2.51
N ASP A 41 5.79 9.56 -2.64
CA ASP A 41 6.29 10.62 -1.76
C ASP A 41 5.93 10.36 -0.29
N ILE A 42 4.70 9.89 -0.02
CA ILE A 42 4.28 9.55 1.34
C ILE A 42 5.02 8.32 1.85
N VAL A 43 5.24 7.31 1.00
CA VAL A 43 6.05 6.14 1.33
C VAL A 43 7.45 6.55 1.76
N LEU A 44 8.08 7.50 1.06
CA LEU A 44 9.39 8.03 1.44
C LEU A 44 9.38 8.70 2.83
N ILE A 45 8.32 9.46 3.15
CA ILE A 45 8.17 10.08 4.48
C ILE A 45 7.97 9.02 5.55
N VAL A 46 7.14 8.00 5.29
CA VAL A 46 6.89 6.88 6.21
C VAL A 46 8.19 6.14 6.52
N ASN A 47 8.94 5.76 5.48
CA ASN A 47 10.20 5.03 5.62
C ASN A 47 11.25 5.83 6.39
N ARG A 48 11.22 7.17 6.28
CA ARG A 48 12.15 8.05 7.00
C ARG A 48 11.79 8.26 8.47
N VAL A 49 10.50 8.25 8.81
CA VAL A 49 10.02 8.72 10.12
C VAL A 49 9.54 7.59 11.04
N LEU A 50 8.97 6.51 10.47
CA LEU A 50 8.42 5.39 11.24
C LEU A 50 9.37 4.18 11.16
N GLU A 51 9.23 3.38 10.12
CA GLU A 51 10.11 2.27 9.80
C GLU A 51 10.01 1.97 8.30
N GLN A 52 10.99 1.24 7.78
CA GLN A 52 10.97 0.80 6.39
C GLN A 52 9.81 -0.20 6.19
N GLY A 53 8.87 0.14 5.32
CA GLY A 53 7.77 -0.73 4.92
C GLY A 53 7.89 -1.20 3.48
N VAL A 54 6.97 -2.10 3.10
CA VAL A 54 6.83 -2.62 1.74
C VAL A 54 5.56 -2.07 1.08
N THR A 55 5.62 -1.87 -0.23
CA THR A 55 4.50 -1.32 -1.04
C THR A 55 3.97 -2.40 -2.00
N PRO A 56 3.01 -3.23 -1.59
CA PRO A 56 2.54 -4.36 -2.40
C PRO A 56 1.74 -3.97 -3.66
N TYR A 57 1.37 -2.69 -3.79
CA TYR A 57 0.52 -2.21 -4.88
C TYR A 57 1.05 -0.92 -5.51
N LEU A 58 0.93 -0.83 -6.83
CA LEU A 58 1.00 0.44 -7.58
C LEU A 58 -0.40 1.06 -7.66
N VAL A 59 -0.48 2.39 -7.67
CA VAL A 59 -1.75 3.12 -7.85
C VAL A 59 -1.98 3.39 -9.33
N LEU A 60 -3.08 2.87 -9.87
CA LEU A 60 -3.52 3.16 -11.24
C LEU A 60 -4.31 4.47 -11.25
N HIS A 61 -3.98 5.35 -12.20
CA HIS A 61 -4.67 6.62 -12.41
C HIS A 61 -5.32 6.65 -13.80
N ASP A 62 -6.42 7.38 -13.94
CA ASP A 62 -6.99 7.71 -15.25
C ASP A 62 -6.25 8.87 -15.93
N GLU A 63 -6.73 9.26 -17.12
CA GLU A 63 -6.14 10.33 -17.92
C GLU A 63 -6.16 11.72 -17.24
N VAL A 64 -7.02 11.93 -16.25
CA VAL A 64 -7.07 13.18 -15.48
C VAL A 64 -6.27 13.11 -14.18
N GLY A 65 -5.57 11.99 -13.94
CA GLY A 65 -4.75 11.78 -12.76
C GLY A 65 -5.55 11.36 -11.53
N GLU A 66 -6.79 10.90 -11.68
CA GLU A 66 -7.59 10.39 -10.59
C GLU A 66 -7.33 8.88 -10.38
N PRO A 67 -7.10 8.43 -9.14
CA PRO A 67 -6.93 7.01 -8.85
C PRO A 67 -8.17 6.19 -9.24
N THR A 68 -7.96 5.12 -9.98
CA THR A 68 -9.01 4.22 -10.47
C THR A 68 -8.82 2.78 -10.01
N GLY A 69 -7.61 2.39 -9.64
CA GLY A 69 -7.29 1.00 -9.37
C GLY A 69 -5.99 0.81 -8.61
N LEU A 70 -5.70 -0.45 -8.31
CA LEU A 70 -4.41 -0.89 -7.78
C LEU A 70 -3.85 -1.98 -8.67
N ILE A 71 -2.52 -2.07 -8.81
CA ILE A 71 -1.87 -3.21 -9.47
C ILE A 71 -1.09 -3.97 -8.41
N SER A 72 -1.45 -5.24 -8.20
CA SER A 72 -0.76 -6.16 -7.30
C SER A 72 0.62 -6.49 -7.84
N LEU A 73 1.69 -6.19 -7.09
CA LEU A 73 3.05 -6.55 -7.47
C LEU A 73 3.34 -8.06 -7.32
N GLU A 74 2.56 -8.76 -6.50
CA GLU A 74 2.67 -10.21 -6.36
C GLU A 74 2.04 -10.95 -7.55
N SER A 75 0.78 -10.62 -7.86
CA SER A 75 -0.01 -11.34 -8.88
C SER A 75 0.00 -10.71 -10.27
N ARG A 76 0.49 -9.47 -10.42
CA ARG A 76 0.37 -8.62 -11.62
C ARG A 76 -1.09 -8.31 -12.03
N GLU A 77 -2.04 -8.56 -11.15
CA GLU A 77 -3.44 -8.24 -11.39
C GLU A 77 -3.74 -6.78 -11.08
N VAL A 78 -4.44 -6.14 -12.01
CA VAL A 78 -5.17 -4.89 -11.80
C VAL A 78 -6.42 -5.21 -11.00
N HIS A 79 -6.59 -4.51 -9.88
CA HIS A 79 -7.83 -4.39 -9.13
C HIS A 79 -8.48 -3.06 -9.53
N ASP A 80 -9.42 -3.13 -10.46
CA ASP A 80 -10.09 -1.96 -11.02
C ASP A 80 -11.32 -1.60 -10.18
N TYR A 81 -11.32 -0.36 -9.69
CA TYR A 81 -12.36 0.25 -8.87
C TYR A 81 -13.06 1.42 -9.59
N SER A 82 -12.88 1.56 -10.91
CA SER A 82 -13.48 2.63 -11.72
C SER A 82 -14.99 2.46 -11.91
N ALA A 83 -15.49 1.22 -11.82
CA ALA A 83 -16.90 0.88 -11.94
C ALA A 83 -17.56 0.60 -10.58
N THR A 84 -18.90 0.56 -10.54
CA THR A 84 -19.68 0.24 -9.32
C THR A 84 -19.33 -1.12 -8.73
N THR A 85 -18.98 -2.09 -9.59
CA THR A 85 -18.53 -3.41 -9.18
C THR A 85 -17.04 -3.52 -9.47
N PRO A 86 -16.20 -3.77 -8.47
CA PRO A 86 -14.77 -3.97 -8.69
C PRO A 86 -14.51 -5.14 -9.64
N ASN A 87 -13.54 -4.96 -10.53
CA ASN A 87 -13.13 -5.99 -11.49
C ASN A 87 -11.65 -6.33 -11.29
N ARG A 88 -11.24 -7.53 -11.71
CA ARG A 88 -9.83 -7.95 -11.67
C ARG A 88 -9.41 -8.55 -13.00
N TYR A 89 -8.24 -8.13 -13.48
CA TYR A 89 -7.67 -8.61 -14.73
C TYR A 89 -6.15 -8.40 -14.74
N MET A 90 -5.43 -9.08 -15.63
CA MET A 90 -3.98 -8.90 -15.75
C MET A 90 -3.63 -7.54 -16.34
N ALA A 91 -2.54 -6.93 -15.87
CA ALA A 91 -2.00 -5.72 -16.48
C ALA A 91 -1.81 -5.91 -18.00
N ASP A 92 -2.16 -4.89 -18.78
CA ASP A 92 -2.00 -4.92 -20.22
C ASP A 92 -0.52 -4.85 -20.64
N SER A 93 -0.28 -5.02 -21.93
CA SER A 93 1.09 -5.01 -22.48
C SER A 93 1.80 -3.67 -22.33
N GLU A 94 1.08 -2.56 -22.15
CA GLU A 94 1.68 -1.23 -21.98
C GLU A 94 2.25 -1.07 -20.57
N LEU A 95 1.55 -1.61 -19.57
CA LEU A 95 1.96 -1.57 -18.17
C LEU A 95 2.90 -2.72 -17.77
N GLN A 96 2.94 -3.81 -18.54
CA GLN A 96 3.63 -5.04 -18.14
C GLN A 96 5.12 -4.84 -17.83
N THR A 97 5.86 -4.11 -18.66
CA THR A 97 7.30 -3.86 -18.42
C THR A 97 7.52 -3.12 -17.10
N LEU A 98 6.73 -2.06 -16.85
CA LEU A 98 6.81 -1.28 -15.62
C LEU A 98 6.45 -2.13 -14.40
N VAL A 99 5.37 -2.91 -14.49
CA VAL A 99 4.91 -3.77 -13.39
C VAL A 99 5.96 -4.82 -13.03
N GLU A 100 6.65 -5.41 -14.02
CA GLU A 100 7.69 -6.41 -13.74
C GLU A 100 8.94 -5.81 -13.06
N GLU A 101 9.32 -4.57 -13.38
CA GLU A 101 10.42 -3.87 -12.67
C GLU A 101 10.09 -3.72 -11.18
N PHE A 102 8.93 -3.13 -10.86
CA PHE A 102 8.49 -2.99 -9.47
C PHE A 102 8.22 -4.33 -8.78
N ALA A 103 7.70 -5.32 -9.49
CA ALA A 103 7.46 -6.65 -8.94
C ALA A 103 8.78 -7.35 -8.57
N SER A 104 9.83 -7.18 -9.38
CA SER A 104 11.17 -7.69 -9.06
C SER A 104 11.73 -7.02 -7.80
N GLU A 105 11.65 -5.69 -7.71
CA GLU A 105 12.11 -4.96 -6.53
C GLU A 105 11.33 -5.35 -5.27
N TYR A 106 10.01 -5.52 -5.39
CA TYR A 106 9.16 -5.97 -4.30
C TYR A 106 9.49 -7.41 -3.87
N ALA A 107 9.75 -8.32 -4.82
CA ALA A 107 10.15 -9.69 -4.51
C ALA A 107 11.50 -9.74 -3.78
N ASP A 108 12.46 -8.89 -4.19
CA ASP A 108 13.75 -8.77 -3.52
C ASP A 108 13.59 -8.26 -2.08
N GLN A 109 12.72 -7.27 -1.85
CA GLN A 109 12.38 -6.81 -0.50
C GLN A 109 11.73 -7.91 0.34
N LEU A 110 10.79 -8.68 -0.25
CA LEU A 110 10.11 -9.78 0.42
C LEU A 110 11.02 -10.97 0.75
N SER A 111 12.14 -11.13 0.05
CA SER A 111 13.07 -12.26 0.28
C SER A 111 13.64 -12.31 1.71
N ALA A 112 13.59 -11.18 2.44
CA ALA A 112 13.98 -11.07 3.83
C ALA A 112 12.89 -11.51 4.84
N PHE A 113 11.68 -11.83 4.37
CA PHE A 113 10.52 -12.11 5.20
C PHE A 113 9.96 -13.52 4.95
N GLU A 114 9.46 -14.14 6.01
CA GLU A 114 8.66 -15.37 5.94
C GLU A 114 7.17 -15.04 5.72
N SER A 115 6.36 -16.02 5.31
CA SER A 115 4.96 -15.80 4.94
C SER A 115 4.05 -15.31 6.08
N ASP A 116 4.44 -15.51 7.33
CA ASP A 116 3.73 -15.07 8.54
C ASP A 116 4.33 -13.79 9.17
N SER A 117 5.33 -13.17 8.51
CA SER A 117 6.04 -12.01 9.04
C SER A 117 5.12 -10.84 9.39
N PHE A 118 4.03 -10.64 8.65
CA PHE A 118 3.04 -9.61 8.99
C PHE A 118 2.33 -9.92 10.32
N ALA A 119 1.89 -11.18 10.51
CA ALA A 119 1.20 -11.61 11.72
C ALA A 119 2.10 -11.58 12.97
N HIS A 120 3.41 -11.67 12.78
CA HIS A 120 4.42 -11.48 13.82
C HIS A 120 4.90 -10.03 13.98
N GLY A 121 4.31 -9.07 13.25
CA GLY A 121 4.64 -7.65 13.34
C GLY A 121 6.05 -7.30 12.84
N LEU A 122 6.62 -8.14 11.97
CA LEU A 122 7.93 -7.98 11.32
C LEU A 122 7.83 -7.32 9.95
N LEU A 123 6.77 -7.64 9.18
CA LEU A 123 6.50 -7.02 7.89
C LEU A 123 5.47 -5.90 8.03
N VAL A 124 5.74 -4.75 7.43
CA VAL A 124 4.89 -3.56 7.50
C VAL A 124 4.44 -3.17 6.09
N PRO A 125 3.20 -3.48 5.70
CA PRO A 125 2.67 -3.06 4.42
C PRO A 125 2.23 -1.59 4.50
N ILE A 126 2.53 -0.84 3.44
CA ILE A 126 2.06 0.52 3.22
C ILE A 126 1.03 0.46 2.09
N LEU A 127 -0.22 0.79 2.41
CA LEU A 127 -1.36 0.58 1.52
C LEU A 127 -2.00 1.91 1.09
N PRO A 128 -2.23 2.11 -0.23
CA PRO A 128 -3.03 3.22 -0.74
C PRO A 128 -4.52 2.96 -0.48
N VAL A 129 -5.23 3.96 0.05
CA VAL A 129 -6.68 3.88 0.29
C VAL A 129 -7.41 5.13 -0.20
N MET A 130 -8.54 4.89 -0.86
CA MET A 130 -9.52 5.92 -1.16
C MET A 130 -10.93 5.40 -0.87
N GLU A 131 -11.46 5.80 0.29
CA GLU A 131 -12.77 5.36 0.77
C GLU A 131 -13.91 5.73 -0.20
N SER A 132 -13.87 6.90 -0.84
CA SER A 132 -14.90 7.33 -1.78
C SER A 132 -15.05 6.43 -3.01
N LYS A 133 -13.99 5.69 -3.39
CA LYS A 133 -13.99 4.70 -4.47
C LYS A 133 -13.80 3.27 -3.97
N LEU A 134 -13.75 3.06 -2.65
CA LEU A 134 -13.45 1.79 -1.99
C LEU A 134 -12.09 1.16 -2.37
N ILE A 135 -11.16 1.96 -2.89
CA ILE A 135 -9.80 1.51 -3.23
C ILE A 135 -9.06 1.14 -1.94
N GLY A 136 -8.37 -0.01 -1.94
CA GLY A 136 -7.53 -0.46 -0.83
C GLY A 136 -8.28 -1.19 0.29
N ILE A 137 -9.62 -1.21 0.26
CA ILE A 137 -10.43 -1.82 1.33
C ILE A 137 -10.37 -3.35 1.29
N ALA A 138 -10.34 -3.95 0.10
CA ALA A 138 -10.20 -5.40 -0.04
C ALA A 138 -8.80 -5.86 0.40
N GLU A 139 -7.78 -5.08 0.07
CA GLU A 139 -6.37 -5.33 0.36
C GLU A 139 -6.11 -5.26 1.87
N ILE A 140 -6.67 -4.27 2.57
CA ILE A 140 -6.63 -4.21 4.04
C ILE A 140 -7.25 -5.48 4.64
N LYS A 141 -8.41 -5.92 4.14
CA LYS A 141 -9.08 -7.12 4.64
C LYS A 141 -8.23 -8.39 4.44
N GLN A 142 -7.44 -8.47 3.37
CA GLN A 142 -6.53 -9.59 3.14
C GLN A 142 -5.45 -9.67 4.23
N TYR A 143 -4.85 -8.55 4.61
CA TYR A 143 -3.89 -8.52 5.73
C TYR A 143 -4.57 -8.80 7.08
N LEU A 144 -5.73 -8.19 7.34
CA LEU A 144 -6.48 -8.45 8.58
C LEU A 144 -6.87 -9.93 8.73
N ALA A 145 -7.07 -10.67 7.64
CA ALA A 145 -7.36 -12.10 7.70
C ALA A 145 -6.15 -12.95 8.17
N GLN A 146 -4.93 -12.43 8.12
CA GLN A 146 -3.72 -13.13 8.57
C GLN A 146 -3.54 -13.10 10.10
N ILE A 147 -4.29 -12.25 10.79
CA ILE A 147 -4.17 -12.03 12.24
C ILE A 147 -5.40 -12.52 13.02
N ASN A 148 -6.34 -13.18 12.34
CA ASN A 148 -7.58 -13.72 12.92
C ASN A 148 -7.49 -15.24 13.11
#